data_AF-A0AA94EYE4-F1
#
_entry.id   AF-A0AA94EYE4-F1
#
_cell.length_a   1.000
_cell.length_b   1.000
_cell.length_c   1.000
_cell.angle_alpha   90.00
_cell.angle_beta   90.00
_cell.angle_gamma   90.00
#
_symmetry.space_group_name_H-M   'P 1'
#
loop_
_entity.id
_entity.type
_entity.pdbx_description
1 polymer ?
#
loop_
_entity_poly.entity_id
_entity_poly.type
_entity_poly.pdbx_seq_one_letter_code
_entity_poly.pdbx_strand_id
1 'polypeptide(L)'
;MNEHPIFAEHPWLIVTFAIVILFMLLLDLGIFNKKSHEVSSKEAVTWSFVWIALAMGFSGLVYHFAGAIKFYEFQSAYWIEKALSVDNLFVFIMVFKFFDVANQNKHKVLFWGVIGALVLRAIFIFSGAFLIELTYLNKILGLIGLQGLKYDINLVMTLFGVFLVYAGVKSWFANEEDENQDYNDTKGARLVRQFFNVSDDYDGNNFFTIENGKKIATPLLVVVAVIEFTDLLFAVDSIPAIFAISTDPFILYTSNIFAILGLRALFFLLDNFIYLFHKLPYGLAIILSFIGIKMIIAPFYHVDSIVSLLIIGTVLVLSVLLSILMPKAEE
;
A
#
# COMPACT_ATOMS: atom_id res chain seq x y z
N MET A 1 -13.70 -9.24 -30.31
CA MET A 1 -12.34 -9.72 -30.02
C MET A 1 -12.51 -11.04 -29.29
N ASN A 2 -12.08 -12.15 -29.89
CA ASN A 2 -12.19 -13.47 -29.26
C ASN A 2 -11.09 -13.56 -28.21
N GLU A 3 -11.37 -13.08 -26.99
CA GLU A 3 -10.46 -13.22 -25.85
C GLU A 3 -10.74 -14.57 -25.19
N HIS A 4 -9.98 -15.60 -25.60
CA HIS A 4 -9.91 -16.81 -24.80
C HIS A 4 -8.99 -16.51 -23.60
N PRO A 5 -9.48 -16.67 -22.36
CA PRO A 5 -8.65 -16.42 -21.19
C PRO A 5 -7.48 -17.41 -21.19
N ILE A 6 -6.27 -16.95 -20.88
CA ILE A 6 -5.06 -17.80 -20.82
C ILE A 6 -5.28 -19.00 -19.89
N PHE A 7 -6.14 -18.85 -18.88
CA PHE A 7 -6.60 -19.93 -18.00
C PHE A 7 -7.15 -21.16 -18.74
N ALA A 8 -7.89 -20.96 -19.84
CA ALA A 8 -8.53 -22.03 -20.58
C ALA A 8 -7.56 -22.73 -21.55
N GLU A 9 -6.59 -22.01 -22.10
CA GLU A 9 -5.66 -22.55 -23.10
C GLU A 9 -4.37 -23.10 -22.48
N HIS A 10 -3.90 -22.52 -21.37
CA HIS A 10 -2.58 -22.81 -20.80
C HIS A 10 -2.59 -22.93 -19.26
N PRO A 11 -3.32 -23.90 -18.67
CA PRO A 11 -3.43 -24.07 -17.22
C PRO A 11 -2.08 -24.32 -16.52
N TRP A 12 -1.08 -24.84 -17.24
CA TRP A 12 0.29 -25.02 -16.73
C TRP A 12 1.01 -23.71 -16.45
N LEU A 13 0.68 -22.59 -17.11
CA LEU A 13 1.27 -21.28 -16.82
C LEU A 13 0.89 -20.81 -15.41
N ILE A 14 -0.32 -21.13 -14.93
CA ILE A 14 -0.78 -20.80 -13.59
C ILE A 14 -0.03 -21.62 -12.55
N VAL A 15 0.11 -22.92 -12.77
CA VAL A 15 0.83 -23.81 -11.86
C VAL A 15 2.30 -23.40 -11.79
N THR A 16 2.91 -23.12 -12.94
CA THR A 16 4.30 -22.65 -13.03
C THR A 16 4.46 -21.31 -12.31
N PHE A 17 3.56 -20.35 -12.55
CA PHE A 17 3.56 -19.06 -11.87
C PHE A 17 3.38 -19.20 -10.35
N ALA A 18 2.39 -19.98 -9.90
CA ALA A 18 2.13 -20.20 -8.48
C ALA A 18 3.32 -20.85 -7.78
N ILE A 19 3.99 -21.82 -8.42
CA ILE A 19 5.22 -22.44 -7.90
C ILE A 19 6.34 -21.40 -7.83
N VAL A 20 6.54 -20.59 -8.88
CA VAL A 20 7.58 -19.54 -8.91
C VAL A 20 7.32 -18.51 -7.81
N ILE A 21 6.09 -18.04 -7.64
CA ILE A 21 5.71 -17.07 -6.61
C ILE A 21 5.86 -17.66 -5.21
N LEU A 22 5.36 -18.87 -4.97
CA LEU A 22 5.49 -19.52 -3.66
C LEU A 22 6.96 -19.75 -3.31
N PHE A 23 7.75 -20.23 -4.26
CA PHE A 23 9.19 -20.41 -4.08
C PHE A 23 9.89 -19.07 -3.81
N MET A 24 9.57 -18.02 -4.57
CA MET A 24 10.11 -16.68 -4.38
C MET A 24 9.74 -16.09 -3.02
N LEU A 25 8.48 -16.17 -2.62
CA LEU A 25 8.03 -15.77 -1.29
C LEU A 25 8.81 -16.54 -0.22
N LEU A 26 8.96 -17.86 -0.35
CA LEU A 26 9.74 -18.67 0.59
C LEU A 26 11.22 -18.28 0.64
N LEU A 27 11.85 -17.92 -0.49
CA LEU A 27 13.22 -17.42 -0.52
C LEU A 27 13.34 -16.05 0.17
N ASP A 28 12.48 -15.11 -0.24
CA ASP A 28 12.45 -13.72 0.20
C ASP A 28 12.12 -13.61 1.70
N LEU A 29 11.36 -14.56 2.25
CA LEU A 29 10.88 -14.57 3.63
C LEU A 29 11.62 -15.56 4.55
N GLY A 30 11.97 -16.73 4.03
CA GLY A 30 12.51 -17.83 4.82
C GLY A 30 14.03 -17.89 4.88
N ILE A 31 14.72 -17.51 3.80
CA ILE A 31 16.16 -17.73 3.66
C ILE A 31 16.95 -16.43 3.79
N PHE A 32 16.57 -15.37 3.08
CA PHE A 32 17.36 -14.13 3.05
C PHE A 32 17.08 -13.19 4.23
N ASN A 33 15.84 -13.12 4.73
CA ASN A 33 15.43 -12.14 5.75
C ASN A 33 15.00 -12.75 7.09
N LYS A 34 15.55 -13.92 7.44
CA LYS A 34 15.25 -14.61 8.71
C LYS A 34 15.85 -13.90 9.95
N LYS A 35 16.81 -12.99 9.74
CA LYS A 35 17.42 -12.17 10.79
C LYS A 35 17.00 -10.72 10.57
N SER A 36 16.59 -10.03 11.61
CA SER A 36 16.19 -8.61 11.61
C SER A 36 17.39 -7.69 11.41
N HIS A 37 18.05 -7.79 10.25
CA HIS A 37 19.08 -6.85 9.85
C HIS A 37 18.43 -5.69 9.13
N GLU A 38 18.90 -4.47 9.41
CA GLU A 38 18.48 -3.30 8.66
C GLU A 38 18.96 -3.45 7.22
N VAL A 39 18.02 -3.50 6.27
CA VAL A 39 18.32 -3.69 4.86
C VAL A 39 19.07 -2.47 4.36
N SER A 40 20.31 -2.64 3.90
CA SER A 40 21.11 -1.54 3.34
C SER A 40 20.47 -0.99 2.05
N SER A 41 20.66 0.31 1.75
CA SER A 41 20.21 0.89 0.47
C SER A 41 20.75 0.14 -0.76
N LYS A 42 21.98 -0.39 -0.68
CA LYS A 42 22.57 -1.20 -1.78
C LYS A 42 21.82 -2.52 -1.96
N GLU A 43 21.47 -3.16 -0.85
CA GLU A 43 20.68 -4.39 -0.85
C GLU A 43 19.26 -4.13 -1.38
N ALA A 44 18.62 -3.06 -0.92
CA ALA A 44 17.28 -2.65 -1.37
C ALA A 44 17.22 -2.34 -2.88
N VAL A 45 18.22 -1.64 -3.43
CA VAL A 45 18.32 -1.40 -4.89
C VAL A 45 18.52 -2.71 -5.64
N THR A 46 19.40 -3.59 -5.14
CA THR A 46 19.68 -4.88 -5.78
C THR A 46 18.42 -5.74 -5.85
N TRP A 47 17.70 -5.88 -4.73
CA TRP A 47 16.43 -6.61 -4.70
C TRP A 47 15.37 -5.97 -5.58
N SER A 48 15.27 -4.63 -5.62
CA SER A 48 14.35 -3.94 -6.54
C SER A 48 14.65 -4.30 -8.00
N PHE A 49 15.93 -4.33 -8.38
CA PHE A 49 16.33 -4.72 -9.73
C PHE A 49 16.03 -6.20 -10.02
N VAL A 50 16.30 -7.09 -9.07
CA VAL A 50 15.96 -8.52 -9.18
C VAL A 50 14.46 -8.72 -9.44
N TRP A 51 13.60 -8.06 -8.66
CA TRP A 51 12.14 -8.14 -8.83
C TRP A 51 11.68 -7.62 -10.19
N ILE A 52 12.24 -6.49 -10.66
CA ILE A 52 11.93 -5.95 -11.99
C ILE A 52 12.39 -6.91 -13.09
N ALA A 53 13.61 -7.44 -13.00
CA ALA A 53 14.17 -8.37 -13.97
C ALA A 53 13.34 -9.66 -14.07
N LEU A 54 12.85 -10.17 -12.94
CA LEU A 54 11.94 -11.31 -12.91
C LEU A 54 10.61 -11.02 -13.58
N ALA A 55 10.01 -9.85 -13.32
CA ALA A 55 8.79 -9.43 -13.98
C ALA A 55 8.98 -9.32 -15.51
N MET A 56 10.12 -8.78 -15.96
CA MET A 56 10.46 -8.72 -17.39
C MET A 56 10.74 -10.10 -17.99
N GLY A 57 11.37 -11.00 -17.24
CA GLY A 57 11.56 -12.39 -17.66
C GLY A 57 10.24 -13.13 -17.84
N PHE A 58 9.31 -12.95 -16.91
CA PHE A 58 7.96 -13.49 -17.01
C PHE A 58 7.19 -12.89 -18.18
N SER A 59 7.29 -11.58 -18.43
CA SER A 59 6.64 -10.97 -19.59
C SER A 59 7.20 -11.51 -20.91
N GLY A 60 8.49 -11.84 -20.98
CA GLY A 60 9.07 -12.58 -22.10
C GLY A 60 8.44 -13.96 -22.33
N LEU A 61 8.10 -14.69 -21.25
CA LEU A 61 7.36 -15.95 -21.36
C LEU A 61 5.92 -15.71 -21.86
N VAL A 62 5.24 -14.67 -21.36
CA VAL A 62 3.91 -14.27 -21.85
C VAL A 62 3.97 -13.96 -23.35
N TYR A 63 5.00 -13.25 -23.81
CA TYR A 63 5.19 -12.98 -25.24
C TYR A 63 5.31 -14.26 -26.07
N HIS A 64 6.12 -15.23 -25.60
CA HIS A 64 6.37 -16.47 -26.33
C HIS A 64 5.14 -17.39 -26.37
N PHE A 65 4.41 -17.53 -25.26
CA PHE A 65 3.32 -18.50 -25.14
C PHE A 65 1.92 -17.89 -25.39
N ALA A 66 1.69 -16.63 -25.06
CA ALA A 66 0.40 -15.95 -25.19
C ALA A 66 0.39 -14.81 -26.23
N GLY A 67 1.55 -14.54 -26.86
CA GLY A 67 1.67 -13.59 -27.97
C GLY A 67 1.82 -12.12 -27.56
N ALA A 68 1.97 -11.27 -28.57
CA ALA A 68 2.32 -9.85 -28.40
C ALA A 68 1.23 -9.04 -27.67
N ILE A 69 -0.04 -9.34 -27.90
CA ILE A 69 -1.16 -8.61 -27.29
C ILE A 69 -1.12 -8.76 -25.76
N LYS A 70 -1.05 -10.01 -25.28
CA LYS A 70 -0.99 -10.32 -23.84
C LYS A 70 0.31 -9.83 -23.19
N PHE A 71 1.41 -9.78 -23.94
CA PHE A 71 2.63 -9.11 -23.51
C PHE A 71 2.44 -7.62 -23.25
N TYR A 72 1.81 -6.88 -24.18
CA TYR A 72 1.56 -5.45 -23.98
C TYR A 72 0.59 -5.17 -22.85
N GLU A 73 -0.45 -6.01 -22.71
CA GLU A 73 -1.38 -5.96 -21.58
C GLU A 73 -0.64 -6.15 -20.26
N PHE A 74 0.20 -7.18 -20.14
CA PHE A 74 1.00 -7.45 -18.95
C PHE A 74 1.94 -6.30 -18.63
N GLN A 75 2.71 -5.80 -19.61
CA GLN A 75 3.68 -4.72 -19.38
C GLN A 75 2.97 -3.44 -18.94
N SER A 76 1.85 -3.10 -19.59
CA SER A 76 1.07 -1.90 -19.24
C SER A 76 0.49 -2.01 -17.84
N ALA A 77 -0.15 -3.14 -17.51
CA ALA A 77 -0.71 -3.39 -16.18
C ALA A 77 0.39 -3.42 -15.10
N TYR A 78 1.54 -4.05 -15.38
CA TYR A 78 2.68 -4.11 -14.46
C TYR A 78 3.23 -2.72 -14.15
N TRP A 79 3.50 -1.89 -15.16
CA TRP A 79 4.09 -0.56 -14.93
C TRP A 79 3.11 0.39 -14.26
N ILE A 80 1.82 0.32 -14.61
CA ILE A 80 0.79 1.10 -13.94
C ILE A 80 0.69 0.67 -12.46
N GLU A 81 0.59 -0.62 -12.18
CA GLU A 81 0.59 -1.11 -10.79
C GLU A 81 1.87 -0.76 -10.04
N LYS A 82 3.03 -0.87 -10.70
CA LYS A 82 4.30 -0.53 -10.08
C LYS A 82 4.35 0.94 -9.70
N ALA A 83 3.88 1.83 -10.58
CA ALA A 83 3.80 3.26 -10.29
C ALA A 83 2.83 3.56 -9.16
N LEU A 84 1.63 2.98 -9.18
CA LEU A 84 0.60 3.16 -8.15
C LEU A 84 1.06 2.61 -6.79
N SER A 85 1.84 1.53 -6.78
CA SER A 85 2.37 0.94 -5.55
C SER A 85 3.36 1.87 -4.82
N VAL A 86 4.02 2.80 -5.53
CA VAL A 86 4.91 3.80 -4.93
C VAL A 86 4.11 4.77 -4.05
N ASP A 87 2.93 5.21 -4.51
CA ASP A 87 2.02 6.05 -3.73
C ASP A 87 1.61 5.32 -2.43
N ASN A 88 1.37 4.01 -2.49
CA ASN A 88 1.02 3.19 -1.33
C ASN A 88 2.15 3.16 -0.27
N LEU A 89 3.42 3.14 -0.70
CA LEU A 89 4.56 3.12 0.23
C LEU A 89 4.65 4.36 1.10
N PHE A 90 4.27 5.53 0.58
CA PHE A 90 4.26 6.75 1.37
C PHE A 90 3.26 6.66 2.52
N VAL A 91 2.09 6.09 2.27
CA VAL A 91 1.12 5.85 3.34
C VAL A 91 1.63 4.80 4.32
N PHE A 92 2.38 3.79 3.88
CA PHE A 92 2.94 2.80 4.81
C PHE A 92 3.96 3.42 5.76
N ILE A 93 4.91 4.20 5.22
CA ILE A 93 5.91 4.94 6.02
C ILE A 93 5.23 5.83 7.06
N MET A 94 4.18 6.52 6.62
CA MET A 94 3.39 7.44 7.42
C MET A 94 2.65 6.75 8.55
N VAL A 95 2.01 5.61 8.27
CA VAL A 95 1.36 4.77 9.28
C VAL A 95 2.40 4.28 10.28
N PHE A 96 3.57 3.78 9.83
CA PHE A 96 4.63 3.35 10.75
C PHE A 96 5.15 4.46 11.63
N LYS A 97 5.32 5.67 11.09
CA LYS A 97 5.74 6.83 11.88
C LYS A 97 4.67 7.27 12.87
N PHE A 98 3.40 7.27 12.46
CA PHE A 98 2.28 7.65 13.31
C PHE A 98 2.08 6.69 14.49
N PHE A 99 2.36 5.41 14.30
CA PHE A 99 2.25 4.40 15.36
C PHE A 99 3.57 4.11 16.07
N ASP A 100 4.65 4.85 15.74
CA ASP A 100 6.01 4.64 16.25
C ASP A 100 6.47 3.17 16.21
N VAL A 101 6.33 2.56 15.03
CA VAL A 101 6.66 1.14 14.85
C VAL A 101 8.17 0.94 14.77
N ALA A 102 8.72 0.21 15.74
CA ALA A 102 10.13 -0.16 15.77
C ALA A 102 10.62 -0.79 14.45
N ASN A 103 11.83 -0.45 14.00
CA ASN A 103 12.41 -0.91 12.72
C ASN A 103 12.34 -2.43 12.53
N GLN A 104 12.65 -3.19 13.58
CA GLN A 104 12.59 -4.66 13.57
C GLN A 104 11.19 -5.23 13.27
N ASN A 105 10.14 -4.48 13.62
CA ASN A 105 8.74 -4.88 13.44
C ASN A 105 8.18 -4.45 12.08
N LYS A 106 8.74 -3.40 11.45
CA LYS A 106 8.34 -2.95 10.10
C LYS A 106 8.37 -4.09 9.09
N HIS A 107 9.41 -4.92 9.12
CA HIS A 107 9.53 -6.10 8.25
C HIS A 107 8.34 -7.05 8.37
N LYS A 108 7.95 -7.36 9.61
CA LYS A 108 6.85 -8.28 9.90
C LYS A 108 5.52 -7.71 9.43
N VAL A 109 5.28 -6.42 9.69
CA VAL A 109 4.05 -5.76 9.25
C VAL A 109 3.97 -5.69 7.72
N LEU A 110 5.07 -5.30 7.05
CA LEU A 110 5.11 -5.24 5.60
C LEU A 110 4.86 -6.60 4.96
N PHE A 111 5.40 -7.67 5.56
CA PHE A 111 5.15 -9.03 5.09
C PHE A 111 3.66 -9.38 5.14
N TRP A 112 3.02 -9.19 6.29
CA TRP A 112 1.58 -9.49 6.42
C TRP A 112 0.74 -8.57 5.53
N GLY A 113 1.09 -7.28 5.44
CA GLY A 113 0.44 -6.33 4.54
C GLY A 113 0.53 -6.72 3.07
N VAL A 114 1.70 -7.20 2.59
CA VAL A 114 1.85 -7.71 1.22
C VAL A 114 1.00 -8.96 1.00
N ILE A 115 1.02 -9.92 1.92
CA ILE A 115 0.19 -11.13 1.80
C ILE A 115 -1.30 -10.77 1.77
N GLY A 116 -1.74 -9.89 2.67
CA GLY A 116 -3.10 -9.38 2.71
C GLY A 116 -3.50 -8.71 1.39
N ALA A 117 -2.66 -7.80 0.89
CA ALA A 117 -2.87 -7.14 -0.41
C ALA A 117 -3.00 -8.14 -1.56
N LEU A 118 -2.13 -9.16 -1.63
CA LEU A 118 -2.19 -10.20 -2.66
C LEU A 118 -3.50 -11.01 -2.62
N VAL A 119 -3.99 -11.32 -1.41
CA VAL A 119 -5.26 -12.04 -1.22
C VAL A 119 -6.45 -11.15 -1.58
N LEU A 120 -6.49 -9.93 -1.06
CA LEU A 120 -7.56 -8.98 -1.33
C LEU A 120 -7.66 -8.65 -2.83
N ARG A 121 -6.51 -8.44 -3.49
CA ARG A 121 -6.47 -8.20 -4.94
C ARG A 121 -6.89 -9.42 -5.75
N ALA A 122 -6.54 -10.64 -5.35
CA ALA A 122 -7.12 -11.85 -5.95
C ALA A 122 -8.65 -11.80 -5.85
N ILE A 123 -9.18 -11.53 -4.66
CA ILE A 123 -10.63 -11.45 -4.45
C ILE A 123 -11.25 -10.43 -5.42
N PHE A 124 -10.73 -9.21 -5.52
CA PHE A 124 -11.30 -8.18 -6.41
C PHE A 124 -11.14 -8.47 -7.90
N ILE A 125 -10.00 -9.02 -8.31
CA ILE A 125 -9.77 -9.35 -9.71
C ILE A 125 -10.68 -10.49 -10.15
N PHE A 126 -10.79 -11.56 -9.34
CA PHE A 126 -11.63 -12.71 -9.69
C PHE A 126 -13.12 -12.49 -9.44
N SER A 127 -13.52 -11.62 -8.51
CA SER A 127 -14.92 -11.22 -8.37
C SER A 127 -15.41 -10.28 -9.48
N GLY A 128 -14.48 -9.76 -10.30
CA GLY A 128 -14.65 -8.50 -11.01
C GLY A 128 -14.78 -7.34 -10.02
N ALA A 129 -14.55 -6.10 -10.44
CA ALA A 129 -14.63 -4.91 -9.57
C ALA A 129 -15.99 -4.68 -8.86
N PHE A 130 -16.95 -5.60 -8.99
CA PHE A 130 -18.25 -5.64 -8.35
C PHE A 130 -18.23 -5.41 -6.82
N LEU A 131 -17.25 -5.97 -6.10
CA LEU A 131 -17.15 -5.77 -4.64
C LEU A 131 -16.83 -4.31 -4.29
N ILE A 132 -15.98 -3.66 -5.08
CA ILE A 132 -15.66 -2.25 -4.93
C ILE A 132 -16.90 -1.42 -5.26
N GLU A 133 -17.63 -1.76 -6.32
CA GLU A 133 -18.89 -1.09 -6.67
C GLU A 133 -19.93 -1.11 -5.52
N LEU A 134 -19.93 -2.13 -4.66
CA LEU A 134 -20.84 -2.18 -3.49
C LEU A 134 -20.53 -1.12 -2.43
N THR A 135 -19.32 -0.57 -2.42
CA THR A 135 -18.92 0.49 -1.46
C THR A 135 -19.38 1.88 -1.88
N TYR A 136 -19.94 2.00 -3.09
CA TYR A 136 -20.49 3.25 -3.61
C TYR A 136 -21.92 3.48 -3.11
N LEU A 137 -22.15 4.69 -2.63
CA LEU A 137 -23.41 5.11 -2.01
C LEU A 137 -24.59 4.99 -2.97
N ASN A 138 -24.41 5.27 -4.26
CA ASN A 138 -25.50 5.15 -5.24
C ASN A 138 -25.93 3.71 -5.47
N LYS A 139 -25.00 2.75 -5.39
CA LYS A 139 -25.34 1.33 -5.52
C LYS A 139 -26.08 0.82 -4.28
N ILE A 140 -25.67 1.27 -3.09
CA ILE A 140 -26.37 0.99 -1.83
C ILE A 140 -27.78 1.60 -1.83
N LEU A 141 -27.93 2.86 -2.27
CA LEU A 141 -29.22 3.53 -2.39
C LEU A 141 -30.13 2.85 -3.41
N GLY A 142 -29.57 2.41 -4.54
CA GLY A 142 -30.28 1.64 -5.55
C GLY A 142 -30.81 0.29 -5.03
N LEU A 143 -30.05 -0.37 -4.15
CA LEU A 143 -30.47 -1.59 -3.45
C LEU A 143 -31.67 -1.37 -2.51
N ILE A 144 -31.83 -0.15 -1.99
CA ILE A 144 -32.92 0.25 -1.08
C ILE A 144 -34.09 0.91 -1.86
N GLY A 145 -34.01 0.98 -3.20
CA GLY A 145 -35.04 1.56 -4.05
C GLY A 145 -35.11 3.08 -4.06
N LEU A 146 -34.05 3.76 -3.58
CA LEU A 146 -33.93 5.22 -3.56
C LEU A 146 -33.26 5.71 -4.85
N GLN A 147 -33.67 6.89 -5.35
CA GLN A 147 -32.97 7.54 -6.46
C GLN A 147 -31.50 7.81 -6.06
N GLY A 148 -30.57 7.38 -6.91
CA GLY A 148 -29.15 7.67 -6.74
C GLY A 148 -28.88 9.17 -6.73
N LEU A 149 -27.83 9.57 -6.01
CA LEU A 149 -27.35 10.94 -6.01
C LEU A 149 -26.64 11.24 -7.33
N LYS A 150 -26.53 12.54 -7.67
CA LYS A 150 -25.79 13.01 -8.86
C LYS A 150 -24.32 12.55 -8.89
N TYR A 151 -23.71 12.34 -7.71
CA TYR A 151 -22.31 11.97 -7.55
C TYR A 151 -22.18 10.58 -6.94
N ASP A 152 -21.23 9.80 -7.43
CA ASP A 152 -21.01 8.43 -6.96
C ASP A 152 -19.99 8.40 -5.82
N ILE A 153 -20.48 8.59 -4.60
CA ILE A 153 -19.65 8.75 -3.41
C ILE A 153 -19.28 7.38 -2.86
N ASN A 154 -17.99 7.07 -2.81
CA ASN A 154 -17.50 5.92 -2.05
C ASN A 154 -17.40 6.30 -0.55
N LEU A 155 -18.25 5.70 0.28
CA LEU A 155 -18.33 6.01 1.72
C LEU A 155 -17.02 5.72 2.44
N VAL A 156 -16.37 4.62 2.05
CA VAL A 156 -15.14 4.13 2.69
C VAL A 156 -13.99 5.08 2.38
N MET A 157 -13.84 5.47 1.11
CA MET A 157 -12.84 6.46 0.70
C MET A 157 -13.04 7.81 1.38
N THR A 158 -14.29 8.27 1.47
CA THR A 158 -14.59 9.59 2.06
C THR A 158 -14.22 9.62 3.54
N LEU A 159 -14.59 8.58 4.30
CA LEU A 159 -14.27 8.48 5.73
C LEU A 159 -12.77 8.42 5.97
N PHE A 160 -12.05 7.63 5.17
CA PHE A 160 -10.59 7.53 5.29
C PHE A 160 -9.87 8.80 4.83
N GLY A 161 -10.37 9.45 3.77
CA GLY A 161 -9.86 10.73 3.31
C GLY A 161 -9.96 11.79 4.40
N VAL A 162 -11.10 11.87 5.11
CA VAL A 162 -11.26 12.75 6.28
C VAL A 162 -10.26 12.42 7.38
N PHE A 163 -10.06 11.13 7.67
CA PHE A 163 -9.06 10.69 8.64
C PHE A 163 -7.63 11.09 8.26
N LEU A 164 -7.23 10.93 6.99
CA LEU A 164 -5.90 11.32 6.51
C LEU A 164 -5.70 12.84 6.53
N VAL A 165 -6.71 13.63 6.14
CA VAL A 165 -6.65 15.09 6.26
C VAL A 165 -6.46 15.48 7.72
N TYR A 166 -7.23 14.89 8.63
CA TYR A 166 -7.08 15.13 10.06
C TYR A 166 -5.67 14.75 10.56
N ALA A 167 -5.15 13.59 10.19
CA ALA A 167 -3.81 13.14 10.56
C ALA A 167 -2.72 14.09 10.01
N GLY A 168 -2.88 14.56 8.78
CA GLY A 168 -1.96 15.51 8.13
C GLY A 168 -1.93 16.85 8.85
N VAL A 169 -3.11 17.45 9.06
CA VAL A 169 -3.25 18.70 9.80
C VAL A 169 -2.68 18.57 11.22
N LYS A 170 -2.99 17.47 11.93
CA LYS A 170 -2.45 17.23 13.26
C LYS A 170 -0.93 17.11 13.26
N SER A 171 -0.36 16.40 12.28
CA SER A 171 1.10 16.23 12.14
C SER A 171 1.82 17.56 11.86
N TRP A 172 1.16 18.53 11.22
CA TRP A 172 1.73 19.87 11.00
C TRP A 172 1.89 20.67 12.29
N PHE A 173 0.99 20.45 13.26
CA PHE A 173 0.95 21.18 14.52
C PHE A 173 1.60 20.42 15.69
N ALA A 174 2.21 19.26 15.45
CA ALA A 174 3.06 18.60 16.42
C ALA A 174 4.42 19.34 16.48
N ASN A 175 4.75 19.94 17.62
CA ASN A 175 5.97 20.75 17.78
C ASN A 175 7.22 19.88 17.91
N GLU A 176 8.39 20.41 17.51
CA GLU A 176 9.71 19.76 17.66
C GLU A 176 10.10 19.52 19.16
N GLU A 177 9.43 20.17 20.12
CA GLU A 177 9.64 19.96 21.58
C GLU A 177 8.88 18.74 22.16
N ASP A 178 8.02 18.09 21.37
CA ASP A 178 7.25 16.91 21.78
C ASP A 178 7.95 15.57 21.44
N GLU A 179 9.27 15.57 21.23
CA GLU A 179 10.05 14.31 21.07
C GLU A 179 10.01 13.39 22.31
N ASN A 180 9.45 13.85 23.44
CA ASN A 180 9.30 13.09 24.68
C ASN A 180 7.83 12.84 25.09
N GLN A 181 6.84 13.08 24.22
CA GLN A 181 5.48 12.65 24.54
C GLN A 181 5.25 11.20 24.12
N ASP A 182 5.01 10.37 25.13
CA ASP A 182 4.51 9.00 25.01
C ASP A 182 3.35 8.95 24.00
N TYR A 183 3.62 8.45 22.79
CA TYR A 183 2.66 8.41 21.67
C TYR A 183 1.39 7.62 22.02
N ASN A 184 1.47 6.83 23.11
CA ASN A 184 0.40 6.13 23.78
C ASN A 184 -0.76 7.01 24.27
N ASP A 185 -0.64 8.35 24.30
CA ASP A 185 -1.74 9.24 24.71
C ASP A 185 -2.39 10.04 23.57
N THR A 186 -2.19 9.64 22.32
CA THR A 186 -2.90 10.29 21.21
C THR A 186 -4.36 9.83 21.10
N LYS A 187 -5.28 10.78 20.89
CA LYS A 187 -6.73 10.52 20.69
C LYS A 187 -7.05 9.51 19.57
N GLY A 188 -6.16 9.33 18.59
CA GLY A 188 -6.27 8.31 17.54
C GLY A 188 -6.05 6.89 18.08
N ALA A 189 -5.05 6.71 18.95
CA ALA A 189 -4.88 5.46 19.70
C ALA A 189 -6.12 5.20 20.57
N ARG A 190 -6.70 6.22 21.22
CA ARG A 190 -7.98 6.08 21.95
C ARG A 190 -9.16 5.67 21.06
N LEU A 191 -9.23 6.17 19.83
CA LEU A 191 -10.33 5.87 18.90
C LEU A 191 -10.25 4.44 18.38
N VAL A 192 -9.04 3.93 18.14
CA VAL A 192 -8.80 2.51 17.86
C VAL A 192 -9.09 1.64 19.10
N ARG A 193 -8.65 2.07 20.30
CA ARG A 193 -8.95 1.41 21.60
C ARG A 193 -10.44 1.33 21.90
N GLN A 194 -11.25 2.23 21.35
CA GLN A 194 -12.71 2.22 21.53
C GLN A 194 -13.42 1.22 20.60
N PHE A 195 -12.86 0.93 19.42
CA PHE A 195 -13.44 -0.03 18.47
C PHE A 195 -12.89 -1.46 18.61
N PHE A 196 -11.68 -1.61 19.15
CA PHE A 196 -11.04 -2.91 19.38
C PHE A 196 -10.47 -2.97 20.80
N ASN A 197 -10.65 -4.10 21.50
CA ASN A 197 -9.87 -4.40 22.70
C ASN A 197 -8.40 -4.55 22.25
N VAL A 198 -7.62 -3.48 22.38
CA VAL A 198 -6.21 -3.41 22.01
C VAL A 198 -5.40 -3.08 23.27
N SER A 199 -4.28 -3.79 23.46
CA SER A 199 -3.31 -3.56 24.53
C SER A 199 -2.70 -2.16 24.42
N ASP A 200 -2.33 -1.56 25.55
CA ASP A 200 -1.72 -0.24 25.59
C ASP A 200 -0.29 -0.25 25.03
N ASP A 201 0.43 -1.37 25.14
CA ASP A 201 1.85 -1.46 24.79
C ASP A 201 2.13 -2.47 23.66
N TYR A 202 3.27 -2.29 23.00
CA TYR A 202 3.81 -3.29 22.09
C TYR A 202 4.34 -4.51 22.85
N ASP A 203 3.81 -5.69 22.57
CA ASP A 203 4.37 -6.96 23.03
C ASP A 203 5.39 -7.52 22.02
N GLY A 204 6.57 -6.87 21.96
CA GLY A 204 7.65 -7.27 21.05
C GLY A 204 7.21 -7.30 19.59
N ASN A 205 7.20 -8.49 18.98
CA ASN A 205 6.70 -8.70 17.62
C ASN A 205 5.35 -9.44 17.58
N ASN A 206 4.71 -9.72 18.71
CA ASN A 206 3.46 -10.48 18.76
C ASN A 206 2.29 -9.62 18.28
N PHE A 207 1.34 -10.22 17.55
CA PHE A 207 0.10 -9.53 17.17
C PHE A 207 -0.98 -9.59 18.24
N PHE A 208 -0.89 -10.56 19.14
CA PHE A 208 -1.81 -10.76 20.23
C PHE A 208 -1.03 -10.94 21.52
N THR A 209 -1.51 -10.32 22.58
CA THR A 209 -0.99 -10.48 23.95
C THR A 209 -2.08 -11.03 24.85
N ILE A 210 -1.70 -11.52 26.03
CA ILE A 210 -2.64 -11.97 27.06
C ILE A 210 -2.59 -10.98 28.21
N GLU A 211 -3.67 -10.23 28.38
CA GLU A 211 -3.86 -9.34 29.52
C GLU A 211 -5.09 -9.79 30.31
N ASN A 212 -4.96 -9.87 31.64
CA ASN A 212 -6.04 -10.31 32.54
C ASN A 212 -6.70 -11.63 32.11
N GLY A 213 -5.92 -12.57 31.57
CA GLY A 213 -6.39 -13.89 31.12
C GLY A 213 -7.19 -13.89 29.81
N LYS A 214 -7.30 -12.75 29.11
CA LYS A 214 -7.96 -12.64 27.80
C LYS A 214 -6.94 -12.34 26.71
N LYS A 215 -7.12 -12.94 25.53
CA LYS A 215 -6.30 -12.66 24.35
C LYS A 215 -6.78 -11.34 23.72
N ILE A 216 -5.90 -10.35 23.68
CA ILE A 216 -6.16 -8.98 23.23
C ILE A 216 -5.25 -8.67 22.03
N ALA A 217 -5.71 -7.84 21.10
CA ALA A 217 -4.90 -7.40 19.97
C ALA A 217 -3.80 -6.44 20.45
N THR A 218 -2.63 -6.46 19.83
CA THR A 218 -1.57 -5.46 20.08
C THR A 218 -1.70 -4.29 19.10
N PRO A 219 -1.08 -3.14 19.38
CA PRO A 219 -0.98 -2.05 18.42
C PRO A 219 -0.39 -2.50 17.06
N LEU A 220 0.51 -3.48 17.06
CA LEU A 220 1.12 -4.01 15.83
C LEU A 220 0.09 -4.64 14.87
N LEU A 221 -0.96 -5.29 15.40
CA LEU A 221 -2.04 -5.84 14.57
C LEU A 221 -2.90 -4.73 13.96
N VAL A 222 -3.13 -3.64 14.71
CA VAL A 222 -3.84 -2.47 14.21
C VAL A 222 -3.08 -1.87 13.03
N VAL A 223 -1.76 -1.74 13.13
CA VAL A 223 -0.91 -1.21 12.05
C VAL A 223 -1.05 -2.05 10.78
N VAL A 224 -1.02 -3.39 10.88
CA VAL A 224 -1.27 -4.29 9.74
C VAL A 224 -2.65 -4.03 9.14
N ALA A 225 -3.68 -3.97 9.98
CA ALA A 225 -5.06 -3.76 9.51
C ALA A 225 -5.23 -2.41 8.81
N VAL A 226 -4.62 -1.34 9.32
CA VAL A 226 -4.64 -0.01 8.67
C VAL A 226 -3.95 -0.06 7.31
N ILE A 227 -2.80 -0.74 7.21
CA ILE A 227 -2.07 -0.90 5.94
C ILE A 227 -2.89 -1.69 4.92
N GLU A 228 -3.45 -2.84 5.30
CA GLU A 228 -4.29 -3.65 4.40
C GLU A 228 -5.54 -2.89 3.95
N PHE A 229 -6.17 -2.15 4.86
CA PHE A 229 -7.34 -1.33 4.55
C PHE A 229 -7.00 -0.15 3.64
N THR A 230 -5.82 0.45 3.81
CA THR A 230 -5.34 1.51 2.91
C THR A 230 -5.09 0.95 1.51
N ASP A 231 -4.44 -0.20 1.40
CA ASP A 231 -4.20 -0.85 0.10
C ASP A 231 -5.52 -1.17 -0.61
N LEU A 232 -6.51 -1.68 0.14
CA LEU A 232 -7.88 -1.88 -0.33
C LEU A 232 -8.50 -0.59 -0.90
N LEU A 233 -8.28 0.55 -0.24
CA LEU A 233 -8.80 1.83 -0.72
C LEU A 233 -8.11 2.28 -2.00
N PHE A 234 -6.79 2.07 -2.12
CA PHE A 234 -6.06 2.33 -3.36
C PHE A 234 -6.42 1.35 -4.47
N ALA A 235 -6.89 0.15 -4.12
CA ALA A 235 -7.44 -0.82 -5.07
C ALA A 235 -8.66 -0.26 -5.81
N VAL A 236 -9.45 0.62 -5.21
CA VAL A 236 -10.64 1.20 -5.85
C VAL A 236 -10.31 2.04 -7.09
N ASP A 237 -9.19 2.77 -7.08
CA ASP A 237 -8.76 3.56 -8.24
C ASP A 237 -7.90 2.71 -9.20
N SER A 238 -7.02 1.86 -8.64
CA SER A 238 -6.07 1.07 -9.43
C SER A 238 -6.72 -0.10 -10.17
N ILE A 239 -7.73 -0.75 -9.59
CA ILE A 239 -8.37 -1.92 -10.19
C ILE A 239 -9.15 -1.57 -11.46
N PRO A 240 -10.04 -0.56 -11.49
CA PRO A 240 -10.68 -0.14 -12.73
C PRO A 240 -9.68 0.28 -13.81
N ALA A 241 -8.57 0.92 -13.43
CA ALA A 241 -7.52 1.32 -14.35
C ALA A 241 -6.84 0.12 -15.03
N ILE A 242 -6.53 -0.96 -14.28
CA ILE A 242 -5.96 -2.16 -14.88
C ILE A 242 -6.98 -2.96 -15.71
N PHE A 243 -8.26 -3.00 -15.29
CA PHE A 243 -9.33 -3.65 -16.07
C PHE A 243 -9.61 -2.93 -17.40
N ALA A 244 -9.27 -1.66 -17.53
CA ALA A 244 -9.32 -0.93 -18.79
C ALA A 244 -8.21 -1.36 -19.78
N ILE A 245 -7.14 -1.99 -19.30
CA ILE A 245 -6.01 -2.48 -20.10
C ILE A 245 -6.27 -3.91 -20.57
N SER A 246 -6.75 -4.77 -19.67
CA SER A 246 -6.97 -6.19 -19.95
C SER A 246 -8.19 -6.68 -19.19
N THR A 247 -8.92 -7.61 -19.80
CA THR A 247 -9.99 -8.35 -19.12
C THR A 247 -9.55 -9.74 -18.66
N ASP A 248 -8.32 -10.15 -18.96
CA ASP A 248 -7.79 -11.47 -18.58
C ASP A 248 -7.32 -11.44 -17.11
N PRO A 249 -8.02 -12.13 -16.19
CA PRO A 249 -7.66 -12.13 -14.78
C PRO A 249 -6.25 -12.67 -14.52
N PHE A 250 -5.70 -13.48 -15.43
CA PHE A 250 -4.36 -14.04 -15.30
C PHE A 250 -3.33 -12.94 -15.47
N ILE A 251 -3.47 -12.15 -16.54
CA ILE A 251 -2.57 -11.03 -16.82
C ILE A 251 -2.69 -10.00 -15.70
N LEU A 252 -3.91 -9.62 -15.34
CA LEU A 252 -4.16 -8.67 -14.26
C LEU A 252 -3.54 -9.12 -12.94
N TYR A 253 -3.76 -10.37 -12.53
CA TYR A 253 -3.28 -10.84 -11.22
C TYR A 253 -1.76 -11.07 -11.21
N THR A 254 -1.20 -11.61 -12.28
CA THR A 254 0.25 -11.88 -12.36
C THR A 254 1.06 -10.59 -12.42
N SER A 255 0.65 -9.61 -13.21
CA SER A 255 1.33 -8.30 -13.27
C SER A 255 1.30 -7.60 -11.92
N ASN A 256 0.18 -7.73 -11.22
CA ASN A 256 -0.05 -7.13 -9.91
C ASN A 256 0.82 -7.74 -8.82
N ILE A 257 0.91 -9.08 -8.77
CA ILE A 257 1.82 -9.78 -7.86
C ILE A 257 3.26 -9.32 -8.08
N PHE A 258 3.75 -9.29 -9.32
CA PHE A 258 5.11 -8.86 -9.60
C PHE A 258 5.37 -7.41 -9.17
N ALA A 259 4.39 -6.52 -9.34
CA ALA A 259 4.50 -5.14 -8.88
C ALA A 259 4.60 -5.04 -7.34
N ILE A 260 3.73 -5.77 -6.63
CA ILE A 260 3.64 -5.77 -5.16
C ILE A 260 4.83 -6.45 -4.50
N LEU A 261 5.32 -7.58 -5.00
CA LEU A 261 6.42 -8.32 -4.34
C LEU A 261 7.70 -7.48 -4.23
N GLY A 262 7.94 -6.57 -5.17
CA GLY A 262 9.04 -5.62 -5.11
C GLY A 262 8.83 -4.45 -4.13
N LEU A 263 7.66 -4.31 -3.49
CA LEU A 263 7.38 -3.20 -2.56
C LEU A 263 8.28 -3.22 -1.34
N ARG A 264 8.62 -4.39 -0.81
CA ARG A 264 9.43 -4.49 0.41
C ARG A 264 10.83 -3.92 0.22
N ALA A 265 11.48 -4.26 -0.89
CA ALA A 265 12.78 -3.68 -1.22
C ALA A 265 12.68 -2.17 -1.41
N LEU A 266 11.64 -1.70 -2.09
CA LEU A 266 11.42 -0.28 -2.33
C LEU A 266 11.07 0.51 -1.06
N PHE A 267 10.34 -0.10 -0.13
CA PHE A 267 10.04 0.46 1.19
C PHE A 267 11.33 0.72 1.96
N PHE A 268 12.21 -0.28 2.12
CA PHE A 268 13.46 -0.09 2.86
C PHE A 268 14.43 0.84 2.14
N LEU A 269 14.41 0.87 0.80
CA LEU A 269 15.15 1.88 0.06
C LEU A 269 14.72 3.29 0.48
N LEU A 270 13.42 3.52 0.55
CA LEU A 270 12.83 4.82 0.88
C LEU A 270 12.97 5.17 2.37
N ASP A 271 12.77 4.20 3.27
CA ASP A 271 12.94 4.33 4.73
C ASP A 271 14.40 4.67 5.07
N ASN A 272 15.37 4.07 4.37
CA ASN A 272 16.79 4.41 4.56
C ASN A 272 17.13 5.84 4.17
N PHE A 273 16.39 6.48 3.28
CA PHE A 273 16.64 7.88 2.98
C PHE A 273 15.91 8.81 3.94
N ILE A 274 14.99 8.30 4.78
CA ILE A 274 14.04 9.10 5.56
C ILE A 274 14.72 10.08 6.55
N TYR A 275 15.93 9.77 7.02
CA TYR A 275 16.70 10.65 7.89
C TYR A 275 17.23 11.91 7.18
N LEU A 276 17.38 11.87 5.84
CA LEU A 276 17.72 13.05 5.04
C LEU A 276 16.56 14.07 5.00
N PHE A 277 15.41 13.70 5.54
CA PHE A 277 14.22 14.51 5.57
C PHE A 277 13.96 14.99 7.01
N HIS A 278 14.85 15.75 7.63
CA HIS A 278 14.58 16.33 8.96
C HIS A 278 13.25 17.13 9.00
N LYS A 279 12.89 17.81 7.91
CA LYS A 279 11.59 18.49 7.73
C LYS A 279 10.47 17.57 7.21
N LEU A 280 10.66 16.24 7.26
CA LEU A 280 9.64 15.25 6.85
C LEU A 280 8.30 15.41 7.56
N PRO A 281 8.18 15.79 8.85
CA PRO A 281 6.85 15.98 9.45
C PRO A 281 5.97 16.97 8.67
N TYR A 282 6.56 18.06 8.15
CA TYR A 282 5.85 19.04 7.32
C TYR A 282 5.52 18.51 5.93
N GLY A 283 6.48 17.85 5.26
CA GLY A 283 6.24 17.18 3.99
C GLY A 283 5.17 16.09 4.09
N LEU A 284 5.20 15.33 5.18
CA LEU A 284 4.24 14.27 5.52
C LEU A 284 2.85 14.85 5.75
N ALA A 285 2.74 15.95 6.48
CA ALA A 285 1.48 16.64 6.71
C ALA A 285 0.84 17.13 5.40
N ILE A 286 1.64 17.66 4.47
CA ILE A 286 1.19 18.08 3.13
C ILE A 286 0.73 16.86 2.33
N ILE A 287 1.52 15.78 2.29
CA ILE A 287 1.18 14.55 1.55
C ILE A 287 -0.09 13.90 2.11
N LEU A 288 -0.21 13.77 3.44
CA LEU A 288 -1.40 13.28 4.14
C LEU A 288 -2.66 14.05 3.76
N SER A 289 -2.57 15.38 3.87
CA SER A 289 -3.68 16.27 3.57
C SER A 289 -4.04 16.19 2.09
N PHE A 290 -3.06 16.13 1.20
CA PHE A 290 -3.27 15.99 -0.23
C PHE A 290 -3.95 14.67 -0.60
N ILE A 291 -3.44 13.53 -0.11
CA ILE A 291 -4.05 12.21 -0.37
C ILE A 291 -5.46 12.16 0.20
N GLY A 292 -5.65 12.65 1.43
CA GLY A 292 -6.97 12.68 2.06
C GLY A 292 -7.97 13.56 1.30
N ILE A 293 -7.55 14.75 0.86
CA ILE A 293 -8.37 15.63 0.02
C ILE A 293 -8.70 14.93 -1.31
N LYS A 294 -7.71 14.35 -1.99
CA LYS A 294 -7.89 13.58 -3.24
C LYS A 294 -8.99 12.52 -3.08
N MET A 295 -8.96 11.76 -1.99
CA MET A 295 -9.95 10.72 -1.71
C MET A 295 -11.36 11.27 -1.46
N ILE A 296 -11.48 12.43 -0.80
CA ILE A 296 -12.78 13.10 -0.56
C ILE A 296 -13.33 13.69 -1.85
N ILE A 297 -12.47 14.27 -2.70
CA ILE A 297 -12.90 14.93 -3.94
C ILE A 297 -13.07 13.95 -5.11
N ALA A 298 -12.61 12.71 -5.00
CA ALA A 298 -12.69 11.70 -6.04
C ALA A 298 -14.07 11.59 -6.74
N PRO A 299 -15.23 11.74 -6.05
CA PRO A 299 -16.55 11.73 -6.69
C PRO A 299 -16.83 12.93 -7.61
N PHE A 300 -16.11 14.04 -7.43
CA PHE A 300 -16.29 15.29 -8.16
C PHE A 300 -15.17 15.53 -9.18
N TYR A 301 -13.94 15.12 -8.84
CA TYR A 301 -12.75 15.33 -9.65
C TYR A 301 -11.76 14.20 -9.40
N HIS A 302 -11.42 13.46 -10.46
CA HIS A 302 -10.40 12.44 -10.39
C HIS A 302 -9.03 13.09 -10.60
N VAL A 303 -8.19 13.07 -9.55
CA VAL A 303 -6.79 13.49 -9.66
C VAL A 303 -6.02 12.32 -10.27
N ASP A 304 -5.54 12.53 -11.49
CA ASP A 304 -4.73 11.55 -12.21
C ASP A 304 -3.55 11.08 -11.35
N SER A 305 -3.25 9.79 -11.42
CA SER A 305 -2.22 9.17 -10.60
C SER A 305 -0.82 9.67 -10.92
N ILE A 306 -0.53 10.05 -12.16
CA ILE A 306 0.75 10.67 -12.52
C ILE A 306 0.87 12.04 -11.84
N VAL A 307 -0.23 12.81 -11.80
CA VAL A 307 -0.26 14.10 -11.10
C VAL A 307 -0.08 13.91 -9.59
N SER A 308 -0.73 12.90 -9.01
CA SER A 308 -0.55 12.49 -7.61
C SER A 308 0.91 12.18 -7.29
N LEU A 309 1.53 11.30 -8.07
CA LEU A 309 2.93 10.91 -7.94
C LEU A 309 3.88 12.10 -8.11
N LEU A 310 3.61 13.00 -9.06
CA LEU A 310 4.39 14.22 -9.25
C LEU A 310 4.28 15.17 -8.07
N ILE A 311 3.08 15.38 -7.51
CA ILE A 311 2.88 16.23 -6.34
C ILE A 311 3.60 15.64 -5.13
N ILE A 312 3.39 14.36 -4.84
CA ILE A 312 4.03 13.66 -3.72
C ILE A 312 5.56 13.68 -3.90
N GLY A 313 6.05 13.31 -5.07
CA GLY A 313 7.46 13.35 -5.44
C GLY A 313 8.07 14.75 -5.30
N THR A 314 7.35 15.79 -5.74
CA THR A 314 7.80 17.19 -5.61
C THR A 314 7.87 17.63 -4.15
N VAL A 315 6.83 17.35 -3.36
CA VAL A 315 6.80 17.68 -1.93
C VAL A 315 7.95 17.00 -1.19
N LEU A 316 8.25 15.74 -1.53
CA LEU A 316 9.38 15.01 -0.98
C LEU A 316 10.71 15.63 -1.38
N VAL A 317 10.93 15.85 -2.69
CA VAL A 317 12.17 16.46 -3.18
C VAL A 317 12.40 17.82 -2.53
N LEU A 318 11.36 18.67 -2.44
CA LEU A 318 11.44 19.95 -1.74
C LEU A 318 11.73 19.78 -0.25
N SER A 319 11.11 18.81 0.42
CA SER A 319 11.35 18.53 1.83
C SER A 319 12.78 18.04 2.09
N VAL A 320 13.34 17.23 1.20
CA VAL A 320 14.75 16.81 1.22
C VAL A 320 15.66 18.00 0.99
N LEU A 321 15.43 18.78 -0.07
CA LEU A 321 16.25 19.94 -0.42
C LEU A 321 16.28 20.94 0.73
N LEU A 322 15.13 21.23 1.34
CA LEU A 322 15.04 22.11 2.52
C LEU A 322 15.76 21.52 3.73
N SER A 323 15.68 20.21 3.95
CA SER A 323 16.39 19.53 5.04
C SER A 323 17.91 19.52 4.88
N ILE A 324 18.40 19.44 3.63
CA ILE A 324 19.84 19.52 3.31
C ILE A 324 20.35 20.97 3.36
N LEU A 325 19.56 21.92 2.85
CA LEU A 325 19.93 23.34 2.80
C LEU A 325 19.85 24.03 4.17
N MET A 326 19.03 23.50 5.09
CA MET A 326 18.93 23.97 6.48
C MET A 326 19.27 22.82 7.44
N PRO A 327 20.56 22.43 7.57
CA PRO A 327 20.98 21.43 8.54
C PRO A 327 20.56 21.86 9.94
N LYS A 328 20.09 20.91 10.76
CA LYS A 328 19.84 21.13 12.19
C LYS A 328 21.15 21.64 12.80
N ALA A 329 21.14 22.78 13.50
CA ALA A 329 22.29 23.18 14.29
C ALA A 329 22.56 22.06 15.29
N GLU A 330 23.79 21.53 15.33
CA GLU A 330 24.20 20.53 16.32
C GLU A 330 23.97 21.12 17.72
N GLU A 331 23.08 20.51 18.49
CA GLU A 331 23.03 20.65 19.96
C GLU A 331 23.71 19.44 20.61
#